data_AF-A0A2V9MD39-F1
#
_entry.id   AF-A0A2V9MD39-F1
#
_cell.length_a   1.000
_cell.length_b   1.000
_cell.length_c   1.000
_cell.angle_alpha   90.00
_cell.angle_beta   90.00
_cell.angle_gamma   90.00
#
_symmetry.space_group_name_H-M   'P 1'
#
loop_
_entity.id
_entity.type
_entity.pdbx_description
1 polymer ?
#
loop_
_entity_poly.entity_id
_entity_poly.type
_entity_poly.pdbx_seq_one_letter_code
_entity_poly.pdbx_strand_id
1 'polypeptide(L)'
;RDFRQIYPRPGWVEHDPEEIWRSQLEAAQEAVFHSGVEADEIAALGITNQRETTILWEKSSGKPIHNAIIWQCRRTAGRCDELKREGFDAVVKRKTGLVTDAYFSGTKVEWILNQVSGSRARSARGEILFGTVDAWLI
;
A
#
# COMPACT_ATOMS: atom_id res chain seq x y z
N ARG A 1 16.96 -9.46 -1.68
CA ARG A 1 17.41 -8.47 -2.70
C ARG A 1 16.74 -7.13 -2.42
N ASP A 2 17.42 -6.01 -2.68
CA ASP A 2 16.80 -4.69 -2.59
C ASP A 2 15.79 -4.49 -3.73
N PHE A 3 14.72 -3.76 -3.46
CA PHE A 3 13.77 -3.32 -4.48
C PHE A 3 13.79 -1.79 -4.63
N ARG A 4 13.47 -1.32 -5.83
CA ARG A 4 13.68 0.06 -6.27
C ARG A 4 12.82 1.06 -5.48
N GLN A 5 13.47 2.10 -4.97
CA GLN A 5 12.78 3.30 -4.52
C GLN A 5 12.48 4.21 -5.71
N ILE A 6 11.20 4.52 -5.94
CA ILE A 6 10.76 5.35 -7.06
C ILE A 6 10.40 6.75 -6.54
N TYR A 7 11.05 7.78 -7.09
CA TYR A 7 10.85 9.18 -6.72
C TYR A 7 10.37 10.00 -7.93
N PRO A 8 9.08 9.98 -8.29
CA PRO A 8 8.60 10.69 -9.47
C PRO A 8 8.78 12.21 -9.37
N ARG A 9 8.74 12.74 -8.15
CA ARG A 9 8.88 14.16 -7.80
C ARG A 9 9.46 14.28 -6.38
N PRO A 10 10.07 15.43 -6.01
CA PRO A 10 10.48 15.67 -4.62
C PRO A 10 9.33 15.44 -3.63
N GLY A 11 9.61 14.68 -2.56
CA GLY A 11 8.62 14.30 -1.55
C GLY A 11 7.65 13.18 -1.96
N TRP A 12 7.73 12.67 -3.19
CA TRP A 12 6.96 11.51 -3.64
C TRP A 12 7.80 10.26 -3.56
N VAL A 13 7.25 9.23 -2.94
CA VAL A 13 7.91 7.94 -2.75
C VAL A 13 6.92 6.84 -3.16
N GLU A 14 7.36 5.97 -4.07
CA GLU A 14 6.59 4.87 -4.65
C GLU A 14 7.42 3.59 -4.70
N HIS A 15 6.73 2.45 -4.66
CA HIS A 15 7.29 1.14 -5.04
C HIS A 15 6.39 0.52 -6.11
N ASP A 16 6.96 -0.30 -6.98
CA ASP A 16 6.20 -1.18 -7.86
C ASP A 16 5.64 -2.36 -7.02
N PRO A 17 4.31 -2.56 -6.92
CA PRO A 17 3.73 -3.68 -6.18
C PRO A 17 4.16 -5.06 -6.68
N GLU A 18 4.44 -5.20 -7.99
CA GLU A 18 4.94 -6.44 -8.58
C GLU A 18 6.41 -6.70 -8.20
N GLU A 19 7.18 -5.64 -7.95
CA GLU A 19 8.54 -5.76 -7.42
C GLU A 19 8.53 -6.09 -5.93
N ILE A 20 7.60 -5.54 -5.15
CA ILE A 20 7.35 -5.95 -3.75
C ILE A 20 7.03 -7.45 -3.71
N TRP A 21 6.08 -7.91 -4.52
CA TRP A 21 5.69 -9.32 -4.57
C TRP A 21 6.86 -10.23 -4.96
N ARG A 22 7.52 -9.96 -6.09
CA ARG A 22 8.62 -10.80 -6.59
C ARG A 22 9.79 -10.84 -5.63
N SER A 23 10.22 -9.69 -5.10
CA SER A 23 11.36 -9.66 -4.17
C SER A 23 11.07 -10.42 -2.88
N GLN A 24 9.83 -10.36 -2.37
CA GLN A 24 9.44 -11.11 -1.19
C GLN A 24 9.34 -12.62 -1.45
N LEU A 25 8.79 -13.03 -2.60
CA LEU A 25 8.71 -14.43 -3.00
C LEU A 25 10.10 -15.03 -3.22
N GLU A 26 10.98 -14.33 -3.94
CA GLU A 26 12.38 -14.75 -4.17
C GLU A 26 13.11 -14.97 -2.85
N ALA A 27 13.01 -14.02 -1.90
CA ALA A 27 13.64 -14.15 -0.59
C ALA A 27 13.09 -15.33 0.22
N ALA A 28 11.78 -15.59 0.15
CA ALA A 28 11.16 -16.74 0.81
C ALA A 28 11.66 -18.07 0.21
N GLN A 29 11.71 -18.18 -1.13
CA GLN A 29 12.22 -19.36 -1.82
C GLN A 29 13.70 -19.62 -1.52
N GLU A 30 14.52 -18.56 -1.51
CA GLU A 30 15.95 -18.63 -1.15
C GLU A 30 16.15 -19.12 0.29
N ALA A 31 15.35 -18.62 1.24
CA ALA A 31 15.40 -19.06 2.63
C ALA A 31 15.03 -20.54 2.80
N VAL A 32 13.97 -21.01 2.14
CA VAL A 32 13.59 -22.43 2.15
C VAL A 32 14.70 -23.28 1.56
N PHE A 33 15.21 -22.91 0.38
CA PHE A 33 16.30 -23.63 -0.29
C PHE A 33 17.55 -23.77 0.59
N HIS A 34 17.98 -22.69 1.24
CA HIS A 34 19.16 -22.71 2.12
C HIS A 34 18.95 -23.44 3.45
N SER A 35 17.71 -23.54 3.93
CA SER A 35 17.39 -24.29 5.15
C SER A 35 17.47 -25.80 4.95
N GLY A 36 17.29 -26.28 3.72
CA GLY A 36 17.23 -27.70 3.40
C GLY A 36 15.96 -28.41 3.86
N VAL A 37 14.96 -27.67 4.35
CA VAL A 37 13.63 -28.21 4.70
C VAL A 37 12.73 -28.26 3.46
N GLU A 38 11.86 -29.26 3.43
CA GLU A 38 10.80 -29.35 2.44
C GLU A 38 9.63 -28.42 2.82
N ALA A 39 8.85 -28.02 1.81
CA ALA A 39 7.77 -27.05 2.02
C ALA A 39 6.66 -27.58 2.96
N ASP A 40 6.46 -28.89 3.04
CA ASP A 40 5.48 -29.55 3.91
C ASP A 40 5.95 -29.68 5.38
N GLU A 41 7.23 -29.41 5.65
CA GLU A 41 7.78 -29.32 7.00
C GLU A 41 7.55 -27.93 7.65
N ILE A 42 7.08 -26.95 6.87
CA ILE A 42 6.83 -25.58 7.33
C ILE A 42 5.46 -25.50 8.00
N ALA A 43 5.44 -25.44 9.34
CA ALA A 43 4.21 -25.42 10.12
C ALA A 43 3.33 -24.17 9.91
N ALA A 44 3.94 -23.01 9.64
CA ALA A 44 3.23 -21.74 9.48
C ALA A 44 4.07 -20.69 8.75
N LEU A 45 3.38 -19.67 8.22
CA LEU A 45 3.98 -18.44 7.68
C LEU A 45 3.59 -17.25 8.55
N GLY A 46 4.57 -16.44 8.94
CA GLY A 46 4.37 -15.17 9.62
C GLY A 46 4.53 -14.01 8.63
N ILE A 47 3.55 -13.12 8.55
CA ILE A 47 3.59 -11.93 7.70
C ILE A 47 3.77 -10.68 8.58
N THR A 48 4.76 -9.88 8.22
CA THR A 48 4.96 -8.53 8.75
C THR A 48 5.40 -7.62 7.61
N ASN A 49 5.09 -6.33 7.71
CA ASN A 49 5.25 -5.43 6.58
C ASN A 49 5.51 -3.99 7.01
N GLN A 50 6.05 -3.20 6.06
CA GLN A 50 5.96 -1.75 6.17
C GLN A 50 4.49 -1.34 6.18
N ARG A 51 4.08 -0.65 7.25
CA ARG A 51 2.70 -0.20 7.44
C ARG A 51 2.39 1.02 6.58
N GLU A 52 1.11 1.38 6.51
CA GLU A 52 0.50 2.51 5.79
C GLU A 52 0.66 2.53 4.25
N THR A 53 1.72 1.94 3.70
CA THR A 53 1.94 1.79 2.25
C THR A 53 0.68 1.22 1.60
N THR A 54 0.19 1.92 0.58
CA THR A 54 -1.16 1.73 0.03
C THR A 54 -1.08 1.17 -1.39
N ILE A 55 -1.78 0.05 -1.62
CA ILE A 55 -1.85 -0.64 -2.91
C ILE A 55 -3.33 -0.80 -3.28
N LEU A 56 -3.68 -0.48 -4.53
CA LEU A 56 -4.99 -0.74 -5.12
C LEU A 56 -4.80 -1.61 -6.36
N TRP A 57 -5.63 -2.64 -6.50
CA TRP A 57 -5.54 -3.59 -7.62
C TRP A 57 -6.92 -4.03 -8.11
N GLU A 58 -6.97 -4.56 -9.33
CA GLU A 58 -8.17 -5.11 -9.91
C GLU A 58 -8.48 -6.48 -9.30
N LYS A 59 -9.70 -6.65 -8.77
CA LYS A 59 -10.14 -7.91 -8.16
C LYS A 59 -10.04 -9.12 -9.10
N SER A 60 -10.34 -8.93 -10.38
CA SER A 60 -10.40 -10.02 -11.36
C SER A 60 -9.04 -10.47 -11.87
N SER A 61 -8.07 -9.56 -11.95
CA SER A 61 -6.79 -9.81 -12.62
C SER A 61 -5.60 -9.83 -11.65
N GLY A 62 -5.77 -9.33 -10.43
CA GLY A 62 -4.68 -9.11 -9.49
C GLY A 62 -3.79 -7.90 -9.83
N LYS A 63 -4.01 -7.25 -10.98
CA LYS A 63 -3.09 -6.21 -11.46
C LYS A 63 -3.23 -4.91 -10.67
N PRO A 64 -2.12 -4.32 -10.21
CA PRO A 64 -2.14 -2.99 -9.61
C PRO A 64 -2.65 -1.94 -10.59
N ILE A 65 -3.46 -1.00 -10.11
CA ILE A 65 -3.94 0.12 -10.95
C ILE A 65 -3.04 1.35 -10.88
N HIS A 66 -2.07 1.34 -9.97
CA HIS A 66 -1.05 2.36 -9.74
C HIS A 66 0.09 1.76 -8.91
N ASN A 67 1.28 2.39 -8.93
CA ASN A 67 2.34 2.07 -7.97
C ASN A 67 1.85 2.17 -6.51
N ALA A 68 2.48 1.41 -5.62
CA ALA A 68 2.26 1.54 -4.19
C ALA A 68 2.68 2.95 -3.74
N ILE A 69 1.80 3.67 -3.03
CA ILE A 69 2.17 4.94 -2.42
C ILE A 69 2.70 4.67 -1.03
N ILE A 70 3.99 4.97 -0.83
CA ILE A 70 4.70 4.63 0.40
C ILE A 70 4.30 5.57 1.54
N TRP A 71 4.40 5.07 2.77
CA TRP A 71 4.10 5.81 3.99
C TRP A 71 4.84 7.15 4.10
N GLN A 72 6.10 7.22 3.65
CA GLN A 72 6.90 8.46 3.62
C GLN A 72 6.40 9.52 2.63
N CYS A 73 5.56 9.13 1.65
CA CYS A 73 5.17 10.02 0.58
C CYS A 73 4.29 11.18 1.11
N ARG A 74 4.71 12.41 0.77
CA ARG A 74 4.06 13.66 1.19
C ARG A 74 3.02 14.20 0.19
N ARG A 75 2.70 13.47 -0.89
CA ARG A 75 1.84 13.99 -1.97
C ARG A 75 0.45 14.43 -1.50
N THR A 76 -0.04 13.88 -0.41
CA THR A 76 -1.37 14.17 0.14
C THR A 76 -1.35 15.19 1.27
N ALA A 77 -0.21 15.86 1.53
CA ALA A 77 -0.10 16.87 2.58
C ALA A 77 -1.11 18.01 2.40
N GLY A 78 -1.29 18.53 1.18
CA GLY A 78 -2.30 19.56 0.89
C GLY A 78 -3.73 19.12 1.23
N ARG A 79 -4.09 17.85 0.93
CA ARG A 79 -5.39 17.30 1.30
C ARG A 79 -5.54 17.17 2.82
N CYS A 80 -4.47 16.84 3.54
CA CYS A 80 -4.48 16.82 4.99
C CYS A 80 -4.70 18.22 5.59
N ASP A 81 -4.11 19.26 4.99
CA ASP A 81 -4.30 20.64 5.42
C ASP A 81 -5.72 21.15 5.14
N GLU A 82 -6.34 20.73 4.04
CA GLU A 82 -7.77 20.95 3.77
C GLU A 82 -8.65 20.30 4.85
N LEU A 83 -8.44 19.02 5.14
CA LEU A 83 -9.21 18.30 6.17
C LEU A 83 -9.08 18.98 7.55
N LYS A 84 -7.90 19.48 7.90
CA LYS A 84 -7.69 20.26 9.13
C LYS A 84 -8.50 21.55 9.12
N ARG A 85 -8.47 22.31 8.02
CA ARG A 85 -9.25 23.56 7.88
C ARG A 85 -10.77 23.32 7.93
N GLU A 86 -11.22 22.18 7.42
CA GLU A 86 -12.61 21.72 7.50
C GLU A 86 -13.00 21.20 8.89
N GLY A 87 -12.06 21.16 9.86
CA GLY A 87 -12.32 20.73 11.24
C GLY A 87 -12.29 19.20 11.45
N PHE A 88 -11.86 18.42 10.46
CA PHE A 88 -11.84 16.96 10.56
C PHE A 88 -10.70 16.41 11.44
N ASP A 89 -9.72 17.22 11.83
CA ASP A 89 -8.58 16.72 12.63
C ASP A 89 -9.01 16.11 13.97
N ALA A 90 -9.94 16.77 14.67
CA ALA A 90 -10.52 16.25 15.90
C ALA A 90 -11.34 14.96 15.67
N VAL A 91 -11.99 14.85 14.51
CA VAL A 91 -12.79 13.67 14.15
C VAL A 91 -11.88 12.48 13.86
N VAL A 92 -10.81 12.69 13.08
CA VAL A 92 -9.81 11.67 12.77
C VAL A 92 -9.19 11.16 14.07
N LYS A 93 -8.64 12.06 14.90
CA LYS A 93 -8.00 11.69 16.17
C LYS A 93 -8.92 10.90 17.09
N ARG A 94 -10.19 11.31 17.22
CA ARG A 94 -11.17 10.60 18.05
C ARG A 94 -11.49 9.20 17.53
N LYS A 95 -11.60 9.03 16.21
CA LYS A 95 -12.03 7.76 15.60
C LYS A 95 -10.87 6.76 15.44
N THR A 96 -9.67 7.23 15.18
CA THR A 96 -8.54 6.38 14.77
C THR A 96 -7.36 6.44 15.74
N GLY A 97 -7.31 7.42 16.64
CA GLY A 97 -6.13 7.72 17.47
C GLY A 97 -4.99 8.41 16.70
N LEU A 98 -5.15 8.65 15.40
CA LEU A 98 -4.11 9.16 14.51
C LEU A 98 -4.19 10.69 14.37
N VAL A 99 -3.07 11.29 13.99
CA VAL A 99 -3.03 12.69 13.53
C VAL A 99 -3.45 12.78 12.07
N THR A 100 -3.96 13.94 11.63
CA THR A 100 -4.22 14.16 10.21
C THR A 100 -2.91 14.47 9.48
N ASP A 101 -2.29 13.45 8.91
CA ASP A 101 -1.01 13.58 8.21
C ASP A 101 -0.94 12.66 6.97
N ALA A 102 -0.12 13.05 6.00
CA ALA A 102 0.07 12.29 4.75
C ALA A 102 0.73 10.92 4.99
N TYR A 103 1.19 10.61 6.19
CA TYR A 103 1.71 9.30 6.57
C TYR A 103 0.71 8.16 6.33
N PHE A 104 -0.57 8.37 6.65
CA PHE A 104 -1.57 7.30 6.69
C PHE A 104 -2.27 7.02 5.34
N SER A 105 -2.84 5.82 5.21
CA SER A 105 -3.35 5.27 3.94
C SER A 105 -4.57 5.99 3.38
N GLY A 106 -5.46 6.51 4.22
CA GLY A 106 -6.78 6.99 3.77
C GLY A 106 -6.71 8.05 2.66
N THR A 107 -5.84 9.05 2.80
CA THR A 107 -5.68 10.09 1.77
C THR A 107 -4.95 9.56 0.54
N LYS A 108 -4.12 8.52 0.66
CA LYS A 108 -3.44 7.87 -0.47
C LYS A 108 -4.44 7.08 -1.33
N VAL A 109 -5.40 6.39 -0.69
CA VAL A 109 -6.51 5.72 -1.38
C VAL A 109 -7.34 6.74 -2.16
N GLU A 110 -7.75 7.82 -1.50
CA GLU A 110 -8.50 8.91 -2.15
C GLU A 110 -7.73 9.46 -3.37
N TRP A 111 -6.43 9.69 -3.21
CA TRP A 111 -5.58 10.21 -4.27
C TRP A 111 -5.54 9.26 -5.48
N ILE A 112 -5.30 7.96 -5.29
CA ILE A 112 -5.25 6.99 -6.39
C ILE A 112 -6.59 6.96 -7.12
N LEU A 113 -7.70 6.92 -6.38
CA LEU A 113 -9.04 6.88 -6.96
C LEU A 113 -9.39 8.16 -7.76
N ASN A 114 -8.81 9.30 -7.37
CA ASN A 114 -8.97 10.56 -8.09
C ASN A 114 -8.09 10.68 -9.34
N GLN A 115 -6.92 10.03 -9.35
CA GLN A 115 -5.95 10.16 -10.44
C GLN A 115 -6.11 9.10 -11.52
N VAL A 116 -6.49 7.87 -11.16
CA VAL A 116 -6.69 6.79 -12.12
C VAL A 116 -8.10 6.90 -12.69
N SER A 117 -8.20 7.24 -13.99
CA SER A 117 -9.49 7.44 -14.66
C SER A 117 -10.41 6.23 -14.51
N GLY A 118 -11.68 6.49 -14.19
CA GLY A 118 -12.71 5.46 -13.99
C GLY A 118 -12.59 4.64 -12.70
N SER A 119 -11.48 4.73 -11.96
CA SER A 119 -11.23 3.87 -10.78
C SER A 119 -12.25 4.08 -9.66
N ARG A 120 -12.78 5.29 -9.43
CA ARG A 120 -13.90 5.52 -8.49
C ARG A 120 -15.14 4.71 -8.83
N ALA A 121 -15.58 4.76 -10.08
CA ALA A 121 -16.77 4.03 -10.51
C ALA A 121 -16.55 2.51 -10.44
N ARG A 122 -15.35 2.04 -10.80
CA ARG A 122 -14.95 0.63 -10.69
C ARG A 122 -14.90 0.17 -9.23
N SER A 123 -14.33 0.99 -8.34
CA SER A 123 -14.28 0.74 -6.89
C SER A 123 -15.69 0.65 -6.29
N ALA A 124 -16.61 1.54 -6.67
CA ALA A 124 -18.01 1.48 -6.23
C ALA A 124 -18.74 0.20 -6.67
N ARG A 125 -18.29 -0.45 -7.76
CA ARG A 125 -18.79 -1.75 -8.22
C ARG A 125 -18.07 -2.95 -7.60
N GLY A 126 -17.13 -2.72 -6.68
CA GLY A 126 -16.34 -3.78 -6.05
C GLY A 126 -15.28 -4.42 -6.95
N GLU A 127 -14.90 -3.75 -8.04
CA GLU A 127 -13.88 -4.24 -8.98
C GLU A 127 -12.45 -3.89 -8.55
N ILE A 128 -12.29 -2.92 -7.66
CA ILE A 128 -11.00 -2.48 -7.13
C ILE A 128 -10.90 -2.85 -5.66
N LEU A 129 -9.84 -3.57 -5.32
CA LEU A 129 -9.47 -3.90 -3.95
C LEU A 129 -8.45 -2.89 -3.43
N PHE A 130 -8.42 -2.70 -2.12
CA PHE A 130 -7.43 -1.91 -1.39
C PHE A 130 -6.79 -2.81 -0.33
N GLY A 131 -5.49 -2.64 -0.14
CA GLY A 131 -4.74 -3.27 0.91
C GLY A 131 -3.51 -2.46 1.30
N THR A 132 -3.12 -2.62 2.56
CA THR A 132 -1.72 -2.45 2.97
C THR A 132 -0.88 -3.63 2.46
N VAL A 133 0.44 -3.58 2.62
CA VAL A 133 1.35 -4.58 2.02
C VAL A 133 1.05 -6.01 2.50
N ASP A 134 0.65 -6.20 3.74
CA ASP A 134 0.17 -7.49 4.26
C ASP A 134 -1.00 -8.06 3.44
N ALA A 135 -2.05 -7.27 3.21
CA ALA A 135 -3.21 -7.68 2.42
C ALA A 135 -2.92 -7.83 0.92
N TRP A 136 -1.81 -7.29 0.42
CA TRP A 136 -1.33 -7.52 -0.94
C TRP A 136 -0.56 -8.84 -1.07
N LEU A 137 0.17 -9.23 -0.01
CA LEU A 137 0.95 -10.47 0.00
C LEU A 137 0.08 -11.73 0.25
N ILE A 138 -1.09 -11.57 0.87
CA ILE A 138 -2.07 -12.63 1.17
C ILE A 138 -3.07 -12.77 0.02
#